data_AF-A0A7S0QFC2-F1
#
_entry.id   AF-A0A7S0QFC2-F1
#
_cell.length_a   1.000
_cell.length_b   1.000
_cell.length_c   1.000
_cell.angle_alpha   90.00
_cell.angle_beta   90.00
_cell.angle_gamma   90.00
#
_symmetry.space_group_name_H-M   'P 1'
#
loop_
_entity.id
_entity.type
_entity.pdbx_description
1 polymer ?
#
loop_
_entity_poly.entity_id
_entity_poly.type
_entity_poly.pdbx_seq_one_letter_code
_entity_poly.pdbx_strand_id
1 'polypeptide(L)'
;MGLLVHGDRLFSASHYCMIQEWALGTWAALRTVQACAGKPWHPPVCMVVSGSQLVCGLLLDSSQSQTGVRVWGLENLDLQHTLLQPSGEYVSALLAVDGGVWAGLECDVVVWGRGA
;
A
#
# COMPACT_ATOMS: atom_id res chain seq x y z
N MET A 1 0.03 3.43 -9.66
CA MET A 1 -1.42 3.70 -9.53
C MET A 1 -2.09 2.38 -9.26
N GLY A 2 -2.72 2.25 -8.09
CA GLY A 2 -3.45 1.05 -7.71
C GLY A 2 -4.95 1.31 -7.63
N LEU A 3 -5.75 0.32 -7.99
CA LEU A 3 -7.19 0.28 -7.71
C LEU A 3 -7.49 -1.05 -7.03
N LEU A 4 -8.30 -1.01 -5.98
CA LEU A 4 -8.65 -2.19 -5.21
C LEU A 4 -10.09 -2.08 -4.74
N VAL A 5 -10.88 -3.13 -5.01
CA VAL A 5 -12.23 -3.26 -4.47
C VAL A 5 -12.20 -4.23 -3.31
N HIS A 6 -12.86 -3.88 -2.21
CA HIS A 6 -13.08 -4.76 -1.08
C HIS A 6 -14.46 -4.50 -0.47
N GLY A 7 -15.33 -5.51 -0.49
CA GLY A 7 -16.72 -5.35 -0.08
C GLY A 7 -17.45 -4.32 -0.95
N ASP A 8 -18.08 -3.34 -0.30
CA ASP A 8 -18.83 -2.23 -0.92
C ASP A 8 -17.97 -0.96 -1.14
N ARG A 9 -16.65 -1.08 -0.97
CA ARG A 9 -15.69 0.02 -1.03
C ARG A 9 -14.71 -0.15 -2.18
N LEU A 10 -14.34 0.98 -2.79
CA LEU A 10 -13.25 1.11 -3.74
C LEU A 10 -12.14 1.95 -3.11
N PHE A 11 -10.90 1.49 -3.25
CA PHE A 11 -9.70 2.21 -2.86
C PHE A 11 -8.93 2.58 -4.13
N SER A 12 -8.53 3.85 -4.23
CA SER A 12 -7.73 4.35 -5.35
C SER A 12 -6.46 5.03 -4.85
N ALA A 13 -5.33 4.61 -5.40
CA ALA A 13 -4.02 5.18 -5.12
C ALA A 13 -3.59 6.12 -6.26
N SER A 14 -3.27 7.37 -5.91
CA SER A 14 -2.92 8.42 -6.87
C SER A 14 -1.42 8.69 -6.95
N HIS A 15 -1.00 9.41 -8.00
CA HIS A 15 0.38 9.90 -8.14
C HIS A 15 0.81 10.83 -7.00
N TYR A 16 -0.14 11.55 -6.39
CA TYR A 16 0.12 12.48 -5.29
C TYR A 16 0.26 11.80 -3.93
N CYS A 17 0.51 10.49 -3.92
CA CYS A 17 0.62 9.69 -2.71
C CYS A 17 -0.65 9.75 -1.85
N MET A 18 -1.82 9.83 -2.48
CA MET A 18 -3.10 9.78 -1.79
C MET A 18 -3.76 8.44 -2.02
N ILE A 19 -4.32 7.87 -0.97
CA ILE A 19 -5.30 6.79 -1.06
C ILE A 19 -6.66 7.41 -0.77
N GLN A 20 -7.56 7.33 -1.73
CA GLN A 20 -8.97 7.68 -1.53
C GLN A 20 -9.81 6.42 -1.40
N GLU A 21 -10.78 6.49 -0.51
CA GLU A 21 -11.80 5.47 -0.32
C GLU A 21 -13.15 6.00 -0.78
N TRP A 22 -13.87 5.16 -1.52
CA TRP A 22 -15.13 5.49 -2.16
C TRP A 22 -16.18 4.44 -1.80
N ALA A 23 -17.41 4.87 -1.58
CA ALA A 23 -18.55 3.97 -1.52
C ALA A 23 -18.99 3.59 -2.95
N LEU A 24 -19.00 2.30 -3.29
CA LEU A 24 -19.38 1.85 -4.65
C LEU A 24 -20.86 2.09 -4.98
N GLY A 25 -21.73 2.05 -3.97
CA GLY A 25 -23.17 2.26 -4.18
C GLY A 25 -23.54 3.70 -4.53
N THR A 26 -22.75 4.67 -4.08
CA THR A 26 -23.05 6.10 -4.24
C THR A 26 -21.97 6.87 -5.01
N TRP A 27 -20.82 6.26 -5.24
CA TRP A 27 -19.60 6.87 -5.77
C TRP A 27 -19.12 8.08 -4.96
N ALA A 28 -19.58 8.22 -3.71
CA ALA A 28 -19.16 9.28 -2.82
C ALA A 28 -17.77 8.99 -2.26
N ALA A 29 -16.91 10.00 -2.28
CA ALA A 29 -15.64 9.97 -1.56
C ALA A 29 -15.92 9.94 -0.06
N LEU A 30 -15.42 8.89 0.62
CA LEU A 30 -15.59 8.72 2.06
C LEU A 30 -14.42 9.34 2.81
N ARG A 31 -13.20 8.97 2.42
CA ARG A 31 -11.97 9.33 3.13
C ARG A 31 -10.80 9.50 2.18
N THR A 32 -9.79 10.22 2.65
CA THR A 32 -8.55 10.45 1.93
C THR A 32 -7.39 10.38 2.92
N VAL A 33 -6.38 9.56 2.59
CA VAL A 33 -5.19 9.36 3.43
C VAL A 33 -3.93 9.66 2.63
N GLN A 34 -3.00 10.38 3.26
CA GLN A 34 -1.67 10.61 2.74
C GLN A 34 -0.82 9.35 2.92
N ALA A 35 -0.63 8.60 1.83
CA ALA A 35 0.15 7.37 1.81
C ALA A 35 1.65 7.62 2.02
N CYS A 36 2.17 8.77 1.59
CA CYS A 36 3.57 9.19 1.78
C CYS A 36 3.61 10.61 2.36
N ALA A 37 4.08 10.77 3.60
CA ALA A 37 4.20 12.10 4.21
C ALA A 37 5.42 12.83 3.63
N GLY A 38 5.20 13.99 3.00
CA GLY A 38 6.27 14.94 2.65
C GLY A 38 7.07 14.65 1.37
N LYS A 39 6.72 13.63 0.57
CA LYS A 39 7.41 13.34 -0.70
C LYS A 39 6.41 13.02 -1.82
N PRO A 40 6.06 13.98 -2.69
CA PRO A 40 5.02 13.82 -3.71
C PRO A 40 5.46 12.97 -4.93
N TRP A 41 6.73 12.51 -4.97
CA TRP A 41 7.35 11.95 -6.17
C TRP A 41 7.30 10.43 -6.28
N HIS A 42 6.73 9.73 -5.28
CA HIS A 42 6.73 8.27 -5.24
C HIS A 42 5.32 7.71 -5.09
N PRO A 43 4.61 7.53 -6.22
CA PRO A 43 3.24 7.05 -6.20
C PRO A 43 3.13 5.68 -5.52
N PRO A 44 2.08 5.43 -4.73
CA PRO A 44 1.63 4.08 -4.48
C PRO A 44 1.40 3.32 -5.80
N VAL A 45 2.10 2.20 -5.95
CA VAL A 45 2.15 1.45 -7.21
C VAL A 45 1.06 0.39 -7.23
N CYS A 46 0.90 -0.35 -6.14
CA CYS A 46 0.00 -1.48 -6.01
C CYS A 46 -0.63 -1.52 -4.60
N MET A 47 -1.81 -2.13 -4.50
CA MET A 47 -2.55 -2.30 -3.24
C MET A 47 -3.14 -3.71 -3.14
N VAL A 48 -3.25 -4.23 -1.92
CA VAL A 48 -3.95 -5.49 -1.61
C VAL A 48 -4.62 -5.37 -0.24
N VAL A 49 -5.69 -6.14 0.00
CA VAL A 49 -6.30 -6.28 1.33
C VAL A 49 -5.87 -7.61 1.95
N SER A 50 -5.40 -7.55 3.19
CA SER A 50 -5.06 -8.70 4.04
C SER A 50 -5.97 -8.71 5.27
N GLY A 51 -7.06 -9.48 5.23
CA GLY A 51 -8.05 -9.47 6.31
C GLY A 51 -8.62 -8.06 6.53
N SER A 52 -8.35 -7.47 7.70
CA SER A 52 -8.78 -6.11 8.07
C SER A 52 -7.72 -5.04 7.78
N GLN A 53 -6.73 -5.31 6.92
CA GLN A 53 -5.64 -4.39 6.62
C GLN A 53 -5.57 -4.06 5.13
N LEU A 54 -5.37 -2.79 4.80
CA LEU A 54 -4.98 -2.33 3.48
C LEU A 54 -3.45 -2.26 3.42
N VAL A 55 -2.86 -2.88 2.42
CA VAL A 55 -1.42 -2.92 2.19
C VAL A 55 -1.13 -2.20 0.89
N CYS A 56 -0.16 -1.27 0.91
CA CYS A 56 0.25 -0.53 -0.29
C CYS A 56 1.77 -0.55 -0.44
N GLY A 57 2.24 -0.76 -1.66
CA GLY A 57 3.65 -0.73 -2.03
C GLY A 57 4.06 0.67 -2.47
N LEU A 58 5.19 1.16 -1.98
CA LEU A 58 5.69 2.51 -2.21
C LEU A 58 7.22 2.62 -2.09
N LEU A 59 7.81 3.62 -2.73
CA LEU A 59 9.14 4.09 -2.37
C LEU A 59 9.03 5.16 -1.28
N LEU A 60 9.83 5.01 -0.24
CA LEU A 60 9.70 5.84 0.97
C LEU A 60 10.72 6.96 1.05
N ASP A 61 11.78 6.90 0.26
CA ASP A 61 12.77 7.97 0.16
C ASP A 61 13.03 8.42 -1.29
N SER A 62 13.46 9.67 -1.38
CA SER A 62 13.86 10.32 -2.63
C SER A 62 15.24 9.87 -3.12
N SER A 63 16.01 9.24 -2.23
CA SER A 63 17.29 8.62 -2.56
C SER A 63 17.11 7.29 -3.29
N GLN A 64 15.88 6.76 -3.38
CA GLN A 64 15.60 5.41 -3.86
C GLN A 64 16.55 4.39 -3.22
N SER A 65 16.75 4.53 -1.91
CA SER A 65 17.58 3.62 -1.12
C SER A 65 16.75 2.69 -0.26
N GLN A 66 15.47 3.03 -0.04
CA GLN A 66 14.55 2.23 0.76
C GLN A 66 13.26 1.97 -0.01
N THR A 67 12.99 0.69 -0.18
CA THR A 67 11.72 0.18 -0.65
C THR A 67 10.86 -0.13 0.56
N GLY A 68 9.56 0.13 0.47
CA GLY A 68 8.70 -0.29 1.55
C GLY A 68 7.25 -0.50 1.22
N VAL A 69 6.59 -1.04 2.22
CA VAL A 69 5.18 -1.33 2.22
C VAL A 69 4.59 -0.66 3.45
N ARG A 70 3.49 0.04 3.28
CA ARG A 70 2.72 0.55 4.40
C ARG A 70 1.44 -0.25 4.55
N VAL A 71 1.06 -0.45 5.80
CA VAL A 71 -0.09 -1.25 6.20
C VAL A 71 -1.00 -0.35 7.03
N TRP A 72 -2.24 -0.24 6.62
CA TRP A 72 -3.28 0.52 7.29
C TRP A 72 -4.39 -0.40 7.78
N GLY A 73 -5.01 -0.06 8.91
CA GLY A 73 -6.28 -0.68 9.30
C GLY A 73 -7.38 -0.30 8.32
N LEU A 74 -8.12 -1.26 7.78
CA LEU A 74 -9.15 -1.01 6.76
C LEU A 74 -10.35 -0.24 7.34
N GLU A 75 -10.66 -0.45 8.62
CA GLU A 75 -11.79 0.19 9.27
C GLU A 75 -11.63 1.70 9.32
N ASN A 76 -10.46 2.20 9.73
CA ASN A 76 -10.20 3.62 10.00
C ASN A 76 -9.15 4.26 9.09
N LEU A 77 -8.46 3.48 8.26
CA LEU A 77 -7.28 3.88 7.50
C LEU A 77 -6.18 4.50 8.39
N ASP A 78 -6.05 3.98 9.61
CA ASP A 78 -4.96 4.27 10.54
C ASP A 78 -3.68 3.54 10.10
N LEU A 79 -2.55 4.25 10.07
CA LEU A 79 -1.27 3.63 9.71
C LEU A 79 -0.80 2.71 10.84
N GLN A 80 -0.74 1.40 10.59
CA GLN A 80 -0.34 0.39 11.57
C GLN A 80 1.13 0.04 11.45
N HIS A 81 1.62 -0.16 10.23
CA HIS A 81 3.01 -0.55 9.99
C HIS A 81 3.61 0.16 8.78
N THR A 82 4.92 0.38 8.85
CA THR A 82 5.77 0.70 7.70
C THR A 82 6.88 -0.34 7.67
N LEU A 83 6.86 -1.19 6.66
CA LEU A 83 7.83 -2.25 6.43
C LEU A 83 8.85 -1.73 5.42
N LEU A 84 10.13 -1.83 5.75
CA LEU A 84 11.23 -1.26 4.98
C LEU A 84 12.24 -2.33 4.61
N GLN A 85 12.87 -2.15 3.45
CA GLN A 85 14.11 -2.83 3.14
C GLN A 85 15.06 -1.99 2.27
N PRO A 86 16.38 -2.28 2.33
CA PRO A 86 17.36 -1.64 1.48
C PRO A 86 17.44 -2.34 0.11
N SER A 87 16.59 -1.94 -0.85
CA SER A 87 16.81 -2.29 -2.27
C SER A 87 16.62 -1.11 -3.21
N GLY A 88 15.79 -0.12 -2.86
CA GLY A 88 15.57 1.06 -3.70
C GLY A 88 14.70 0.81 -4.93
N GLU A 89 14.23 -0.43 -5.09
CA GLU A 89 13.39 -0.87 -6.20
C GLU A 89 11.91 -0.58 -5.94
N TYR A 90 11.14 -0.38 -7.00
CA TYR A 90 9.69 -0.22 -6.88
C TYR A 90 9.01 -1.55 -6.55
N VAL A 91 8.00 -1.50 -5.68
CA VAL A 91 7.09 -2.63 -5.47
C VAL A 91 6.13 -2.72 -6.66
N SER A 92 6.35 -3.69 -7.53
CA SER A 92 5.58 -3.91 -8.75
C SER A 92 4.32 -4.75 -8.50
N ALA A 93 4.39 -5.67 -7.53
CA ALA A 93 3.30 -6.55 -7.17
C ALA A 93 3.21 -6.74 -5.65
N LEU A 94 1.99 -6.92 -5.16
CA LEU A 94 1.73 -7.29 -3.77
C LEU A 94 0.80 -8.48 -3.70
N LEU A 95 1.11 -9.38 -2.77
CA LEU A 95 0.24 -10.47 -2.37
C LEU A 95 0.18 -10.48 -0.85
N ALA A 96 -1.00 -10.76 -0.31
CA ALA A 96 -1.17 -11.03 1.10
C ALA A 96 -1.96 -12.33 1.28
N VAL A 97 -1.36 -13.27 2.00
CA VAL A 97 -1.89 -14.62 2.25
C VAL A 97 -1.33 -15.11 3.59
N ASP A 98 -2.12 -15.88 4.35
CA ASP A 98 -1.68 -16.51 5.61
C ASP A 98 -0.97 -15.57 6.63
N GLY A 99 -1.37 -14.30 6.68
CA GLY A 99 -0.78 -13.31 7.59
C GLY A 99 0.63 -12.82 7.19
N GLY A 100 1.10 -13.19 5.99
CA GLY A 100 2.27 -12.61 5.34
C GLY A 100 1.90 -11.56 4.29
N VAL A 101 2.89 -10.76 3.92
CA VAL A 101 2.87 -9.86 2.78
C VAL A 101 4.10 -10.16 1.93
N TRP A 102 3.86 -10.44 0.65
CA TRP A 102 4.90 -10.62 -0.36
C TRP A 102 4.91 -9.38 -1.26
N ALA A 103 6.06 -8.74 -1.41
CA ALA A 103 6.29 -7.70 -2.39
C ALA A 103 7.19 -8.22 -3.50
N GLY A 104 6.67 -8.20 -4.72
CA GLY A 104 7.48 -8.37 -5.92
C GLY A 104 8.20 -7.07 -6.24
N LEU A 105 9.52 -7.18 -6.42
CA LEU A 105 10.39 -6.12 -6.90
C LEU A 105 10.83 -6.45 -8.32
N GLU A 106 11.74 -5.65 -8.89
CA GLU A 106 12.24 -5.90 -10.24
C GLU A 106 13.04 -7.20 -10.31
N CYS A 107 13.95 -7.42 -9.35
CA CYS A 107 14.84 -8.58 -9.34
C CYS A 107 14.68 -9.49 -8.12
N ASP A 108 13.76 -9.19 -7.20
CA ASP A 108 13.63 -9.89 -5.92
C ASP A 108 12.18 -10.01 -5.45
N VAL A 109 11.94 -10.88 -4.47
CA VAL A 109 10.68 -10.99 -3.75
C VAL A 109 10.96 -10.90 -2.26
N VAL A 110 10.33 -9.90 -1.63
CA VAL A 110 10.45 -9.66 -0.20
C VAL A 110 9.23 -10.22 0.49
N VAL A 111 9.47 -10.92 1.61
CA VAL A 111 8.39 -11.50 2.40
C VAL A 111 8.47 -10.95 3.81
N TRP A 112 7.39 -10.31 4.26
CA TRP A 112 7.18 -9.97 5.66
C TRP A 112 6.05 -10.83 6.19
N GLY A 113 6.37 -11.76 7.08
CA GLY A 113 5.39 -12.58 7.76
C GLY A 113 5.78 -12.78 9.22
N ARG A 114 4.86 -13.33 10.01
CA ARG A 114 5.26 -13.92 11.28
C ARG A 114 6.08 -15.15 10.95
N GLY A 115 7.39 -15.10 11.20
CA GLY A 115 8.21 -16.31 11.24
C GLY A 115 7.55 -17.31 12.18
N ALA A 116 7.58 -18.60 11.80
CA ALA A 116 7.11 -19.70 12.63
C ALA A 116 7.67 -19.64 14.06
#